data_AF-D6PE21-F1
#
_entry.id   AF-D6PE21-F1
#
_cell.length_a   1.000
_cell.length_b   1.000
_cell.length_c   1.000
_cell.angle_alpha   90.00
_cell.angle_beta   90.00
_cell.angle_gamma   90.00
#
_symmetry.space_group_name_H-M   'P 1'
#
loop_
_entity.id
_entity.type
_entity.pdbx_description
1 polymer ?
#
loop_
_entity_poly.entity_id
_entity_poly.type
_entity_poly.pdbx_seq_one_letter_code
_entity_poly.pdbx_strand_id
1 'polypeptide(L)'
;MTTIDPNSAQAALFEKLGITRQAGTQKAAKDTLGQSDFLKLMTTQLQNQDPFAPMDNGDFIAQMAQFSTVTGIQEVNNSIGQLVDEFDQARIATASNLLGHSVLVPGNIGRADEEGQLHGVLDLPEQTFMTQLTYYDAETNEKLFSDDLGPMAAGLVGFSWEEIPQDILDLNKRIKIEALIDTGNGPEQLSPSIYSKVISASVGSGDTKQVLVNVEDYGDLDVSSAINFR
;
A
#
# COMPACT_ATOMS: atom_id res chain seq x y z
N MET A 1 -4.07 -31.90 -25.61
CA MET A 1 -5.09 -30.97 -25.07
C MET A 1 -5.42 -30.00 -26.18
N THR A 2 -6.55 -30.18 -26.85
CA THR A 2 -6.95 -29.36 -27.99
C THR A 2 -7.67 -28.13 -27.45
N THR A 3 -7.02 -26.97 -27.54
CA THR A 3 -7.62 -25.68 -27.19
C THR A 3 -8.75 -25.41 -28.17
N ILE A 4 -9.99 -25.51 -27.72
CA ILE A 4 -11.16 -25.06 -28.48
C ILE A 4 -11.14 -23.54 -28.46
N ASP A 5 -10.71 -22.94 -29.56
CA ASP A 5 -10.75 -21.50 -29.76
C ASP A 5 -12.23 -21.07 -29.88
N PRO A 6 -12.78 -20.31 -28.91
CA PRO A 6 -14.20 -19.94 -28.90
C PRO A 6 -14.63 -19.12 -30.13
N ASN A 7 -13.69 -18.48 -30.83
CA ASN A 7 -13.99 -17.77 -32.08
C ASN A 7 -14.24 -18.72 -33.26
N SER A 8 -13.61 -19.90 -33.26
CA SER A 8 -13.76 -20.89 -34.34
C SER A 8 -15.12 -21.59 -34.30
N ALA A 9 -15.63 -21.89 -33.10
CA ALA A 9 -16.95 -22.46 -32.90
C ALA A 9 -18.07 -21.47 -33.28
N GLN A 10 -17.87 -20.18 -32.98
CA GLN A 10 -18.78 -19.12 -33.41
C GLN A 10 -18.84 -19.01 -34.94
N ALA A 11 -17.69 -19.04 -35.62
CA ALA A 11 -17.62 -18.94 -37.08
C ALA A 11 -18.36 -20.11 -37.78
N ALA A 12 -18.18 -21.34 -37.30
CA ALA A 12 -18.84 -22.52 -37.86
C ALA A 12 -20.37 -22.48 -37.71
N LEU A 13 -20.88 -21.87 -36.63
CA LEU A 13 -22.31 -21.69 -36.40
C LEU A 13 -22.92 -20.68 -37.37
N PHE A 14 -22.22 -19.57 -37.66
CA PHE A 14 -22.69 -18.54 -38.59
C PHE A 14 -22.72 -19.02 -40.05
N GLU A 15 -21.81 -19.91 -40.43
CA GLU A 15 -21.76 -20.51 -41.77
C GLU A 15 -22.90 -21.52 -41.99
N LYS A 16 -23.23 -22.31 -40.96
CA LYS A 16 -24.35 -23.25 -40.99
C LYS A 16 -25.73 -22.57 -41.05
N LEU A 17 -25.80 -21.29 -40.63
CA LEU A 17 -27.00 -20.45 -40.67
C LEU A 17 -27.11 -19.58 -41.94
N GLY A 18 -26.15 -19.67 -42.87
CA GLY A 18 -26.20 -18.98 -44.17
C GLY A 18 -26.03 -17.45 -44.12
N ILE A 19 -25.43 -16.91 -43.04
CA ILE A 19 -25.25 -15.47 -42.87
C ILE A 19 -23.84 -15.05 -43.31
N THR A 20 -23.69 -14.63 -44.56
CA THR A 20 -22.45 -14.01 -45.05
C THR A 20 -22.29 -12.61 -44.44
N ARG A 21 -21.28 -12.40 -43.58
CA ARG A 21 -20.94 -11.09 -43.00
C ARG A 21 -20.43 -10.13 -44.09
N GLN A 22 -21.19 -9.08 -44.40
CA GLN A 22 -20.61 -7.86 -44.98
C GLN A 22 -19.80 -7.12 -43.91
N ALA A 23 -18.54 -6.84 -44.21
CA ALA A 23 -17.62 -6.13 -43.32
C ALA A 23 -18.06 -4.66 -43.16
N GLY A 24 -18.69 -4.36 -42.03
CA GLY A 24 -18.93 -3.01 -41.53
C GLY A 24 -18.31 -2.89 -40.13
N THR A 25 -17.28 -2.07 -40.01
CA THR A 25 -16.57 -1.76 -38.76
C THR A 25 -17.46 -1.01 -37.78
N GLN A 26 -17.89 -1.67 -36.69
CA GLN A 26 -18.16 -1.00 -35.41
C GLN A 26 -17.65 -1.83 -34.24
N LYS A 27 -16.81 -1.19 -33.42
CA LYS A 27 -16.23 -1.69 -32.17
C LYS A 27 -17.24 -1.51 -31.02
N ALA A 28 -17.21 -2.49 -30.11
CA ALA A 28 -17.62 -2.43 -28.71
C ALA A 28 -19.13 -2.43 -28.38
N ALA A 29 -19.72 -3.63 -28.40
CA ALA A 29 -20.74 -4.11 -27.44
C ALA A 29 -20.90 -5.62 -27.66
N LYS A 30 -20.00 -6.46 -27.11
CA LYS A 30 -19.89 -7.87 -27.54
C LYS A 30 -20.00 -8.95 -26.46
N ASP A 31 -20.21 -8.61 -25.19
CA ASP A 31 -20.28 -9.65 -24.13
C ASP A 31 -21.65 -9.85 -23.48
N THR A 32 -22.57 -8.90 -23.61
CA THR A 32 -23.94 -9.03 -23.06
C THR A 32 -24.97 -9.60 -24.05
N LEU A 33 -24.54 -9.96 -25.27
CA LEU A 33 -25.46 -10.20 -26.40
C LEU A 33 -25.87 -11.68 -26.61
N GLY A 34 -25.35 -12.64 -25.84
CA GLY A 34 -25.70 -14.06 -26.01
C GLY A 34 -27.01 -14.49 -25.32
N GLN A 35 -27.26 -13.98 -24.11
CA GLN A 35 -28.35 -14.46 -23.24
C GLN A 35 -29.72 -13.89 -23.65
N SER A 36 -29.77 -12.60 -24.06
CA SER A 36 -30.99 -11.94 -24.54
C SER A 36 -31.46 -12.51 -25.87
N ASP A 37 -30.52 -12.78 -26.78
CA ASP A 37 -30.81 -13.35 -28.10
C ASP A 37 -31.23 -14.82 -27.97
N PHE A 38 -30.66 -15.54 -27.00
CA PHE A 38 -31.09 -16.89 -26.65
C PHE A 38 -32.50 -16.93 -26.05
N LEU A 39 -32.81 -16.10 -25.05
CA LEU A 39 -34.15 -16.00 -24.48
C LEU A 39 -35.19 -15.67 -25.57
N LYS A 40 -34.85 -14.77 -26.49
CA LYS A 40 -35.70 -14.43 -27.63
C LYS A 40 -35.95 -15.62 -28.57
N LEU A 41 -34.91 -16.41 -28.86
CA LEU A 41 -35.03 -17.65 -29.63
C LEU A 41 -35.87 -18.71 -28.90
N MET A 42 -35.70 -18.87 -27.59
CA MET A 42 -36.46 -19.83 -26.78
C MET A 42 -37.94 -19.48 -26.71
N THR A 43 -38.29 -18.19 -26.53
CA THR A 43 -39.68 -17.72 -26.55
C THR A 43 -40.32 -17.90 -27.93
N THR A 44 -39.55 -17.68 -28.99
CA THR A 44 -40.02 -17.84 -30.38
C THR A 44 -40.28 -19.31 -30.74
N GLN A 45 -39.44 -20.23 -30.24
CA GLN A 45 -39.64 -21.67 -30.42
C GLN A 45 -40.84 -22.16 -29.60
N LEU A 46 -40.99 -21.75 -28.34
CA LEU A 46 -42.16 -22.07 -27.51
C LEU A 46 -43.49 -21.62 -28.13
N GLN A 47 -43.52 -20.46 -28.80
CA GLN A 47 -44.71 -19.97 -29.50
C GLN A 47 -45.05 -20.75 -30.78
N ASN A 48 -44.10 -21.49 -31.36
CA ASN A 48 -44.26 -22.20 -32.64
C ASN A 48 -44.09 -23.73 -32.53
N GLN A 49 -44.05 -24.31 -31.33
CA GLN A 49 -44.00 -25.77 -31.18
C GLN A 49 -45.38 -26.40 -31.34
N ASP A 50 -45.40 -27.56 -32.01
CA ASP A 50 -46.55 -28.46 -32.03
C ASP A 50 -46.66 -29.18 -30.67
N PRO A 51 -47.81 -29.11 -29.98
CA PRO A 51 -48.01 -29.72 -28.66
C PRO A 51 -47.84 -31.25 -28.62
N PHE A 52 -47.76 -31.94 -29.76
CA PHE A 52 -47.62 -33.40 -29.83
C PHE A 52 -46.19 -33.91 -30.07
N ALA A 53 -45.18 -33.04 -30.22
CA ALA A 53 -43.78 -33.43 -30.42
C ALA A 53 -42.78 -32.45 -29.77
N PRO A 54 -42.64 -32.45 -28.43
CA PRO A 54 -41.68 -31.59 -27.76
C PRO A 54 -40.24 -31.99 -28.11
N MET A 55 -39.45 -31.07 -28.69
CA MET A 55 -37.99 -31.23 -28.75
C MET A 55 -37.36 -30.89 -27.41
N ASP A 56 -36.37 -31.70 -27.00
CA ASP A 56 -35.64 -31.53 -25.75
C ASP A 56 -34.51 -30.49 -25.90
N ASN A 57 -34.75 -29.28 -25.41
CA ASN A 57 -33.79 -28.16 -25.46
C ASN A 57 -32.84 -28.15 -24.24
N GLY A 58 -32.85 -29.20 -23.40
CA GLY A 58 -32.10 -29.28 -22.15
C GLY A 58 -30.59 -29.14 -22.30
N ASP A 59 -29.98 -29.77 -23.32
CA ASP A 59 -28.53 -29.73 -23.55
C ASP A 59 -28.02 -28.33 -23.89
N PHE A 60 -28.84 -27.51 -24.56
CA PHE A 60 -28.48 -26.13 -24.90
C PHE A 60 -28.60 -25.21 -23.67
N ILE A 61 -29.63 -25.42 -22.85
CA ILE A 61 -29.80 -24.72 -21.57
C ILE A 61 -28.63 -25.04 -20.63
N ALA A 62 -28.21 -26.30 -20.57
CA ALA A 62 -27.05 -26.73 -19.78
C ALA A 62 -25.74 -26.06 -20.27
N GLN A 63 -25.52 -25.98 -21.59
CA GLN A 63 -24.36 -25.29 -22.15
C GLN A 63 -24.41 -23.77 -21.89
N MET A 64 -25.57 -23.13 -22.02
CA MET A 64 -25.73 -21.69 -21.71
C MET A 64 -25.55 -21.39 -20.22
N ALA A 65 -26.01 -22.26 -19.33
CA ALA A 65 -25.76 -22.15 -17.90
C ALA A 65 -24.27 -22.28 -17.57
N GLN A 66 -23.56 -23.20 -18.25
CA GLN A 66 -22.12 -23.34 -18.13
C GLN A 66 -21.39 -22.07 -18.62
N PHE A 67 -21.79 -21.50 -19.76
CA PHE A 67 -21.23 -20.24 -20.25
C PHE A 67 -21.50 -19.08 -19.30
N SER A 68 -22.73 -18.94 -18.80
CA SER A 68 -23.10 -17.88 -17.85
C SER A 68 -22.30 -17.97 -16.55
N THR A 69 -21.98 -19.18 -16.09
CA THR A 69 -21.12 -19.39 -14.93
C THR A 69 -19.68 -18.97 -15.20
N VAL A 70 -19.13 -19.31 -16.36
CA VAL A 70 -17.77 -18.89 -16.76
C VAL A 70 -17.68 -17.37 -16.91
N THR A 71 -18.68 -16.74 -17.55
CA THR A 71 -18.76 -15.28 -17.66
C THR A 71 -18.89 -14.63 -16.29
N GLY A 72 -19.72 -15.17 -15.39
CA GLY A 72 -19.84 -14.68 -14.02
C GLY A 72 -18.52 -14.77 -13.23
N ILE A 73 -17.78 -15.88 -13.36
CA ILE A 73 -16.43 -16.00 -12.76
C ILE A 73 -15.48 -14.96 -13.35
N GLN A 74 -15.54 -14.72 -14.66
CA GLN A 74 -14.72 -13.72 -15.32
C GLN A 74 -15.06 -12.30 -14.85
N GLU A 75 -16.34 -11.96 -14.68
CA GLU A 75 -16.79 -10.69 -14.09
C GLU A 75 -16.28 -10.54 -12.66
N VAL A 76 -16.38 -11.58 -11.83
CA VAL A 76 -15.84 -11.57 -10.46
C VAL A 76 -14.32 -11.32 -10.46
N ASN A 77 -13.57 -12.01 -11.32
CA ASN A 77 -12.13 -11.80 -11.43
C ASN A 77 -11.80 -10.37 -11.86
N ASN A 78 -12.57 -9.79 -12.80
CA ASN A 78 -12.41 -8.40 -13.21
C ASN A 78 -12.71 -7.43 -12.06
N SER A 79 -13.79 -7.66 -11.29
CA SER A 79 -14.11 -6.85 -10.12
C SER A 79 -13.04 -6.95 -9.03
N ILE A 80 -12.46 -8.13 -8.81
CA ILE A 80 -11.33 -8.31 -7.88
C ILE A 80 -10.11 -7.53 -8.37
N GLY A 81 -9.80 -7.56 -9.67
CA GLY A 81 -8.73 -6.77 -10.27
C GLY A 81 -8.93 -5.27 -10.04
N GLN A 82 -10.14 -4.76 -10.27
CA GLN A 82 -10.49 -3.36 -10.02
C GLN A 82 -10.34 -2.97 -8.54
N LEU A 83 -10.76 -3.85 -7.61
CA LEU A 83 -10.60 -3.61 -6.18
C LEU A 83 -9.12 -3.50 -5.79
N VAL A 84 -8.26 -4.37 -6.33
CA VAL A 84 -6.81 -4.30 -6.08
C VAL A 84 -6.24 -2.96 -6.57
N ASP A 85 -6.65 -2.51 -7.75
CA ASP A 85 -6.23 -1.21 -8.30
C ASP A 85 -6.71 -0.03 -7.43
N GLU A 86 -7.93 -0.08 -6.88
CA GLU A 86 -8.43 0.92 -5.94
C GLU A 86 -7.65 0.92 -4.62
N PHE A 87 -7.31 -0.25 -4.09
CA PHE A 87 -6.45 -0.35 -2.90
C PHE A 87 -5.06 0.22 -3.13
N ASP A 88 -4.51 0.10 -4.34
CA ASP A 88 -3.22 0.69 -4.68
C ASP A 88 -3.28 2.21 -4.76
N GLN A 89 -4.36 2.76 -5.31
CA GLN A 89 -4.59 4.22 -5.30
C GLN A 89 -4.72 4.74 -3.86
N ALA A 90 -5.40 4.00 -2.97
CA ALA A 90 -5.49 4.34 -1.55
C ALA A 90 -4.11 4.34 -0.87
N ARG A 91 -3.24 3.36 -1.18
CA ARG A 91 -1.85 3.34 -0.69
C ARG A 91 -1.05 4.56 -1.14
N ILE A 92 -1.16 4.97 -2.40
CA ILE A 92 -0.51 6.17 -2.94
C ILE A 92 -1.00 7.43 -2.21
N ALA A 93 -2.30 7.54 -1.94
CA ALA A 93 -2.86 8.65 -1.19
C ALA A 93 -2.30 8.72 0.24
N THR A 94 -2.24 7.58 0.95
CA THR A 94 -1.61 7.51 2.28
C THR A 94 -0.14 7.91 2.23
N ALA A 95 0.62 7.41 1.25
CA ALA A 95 2.01 7.78 1.03
C ALA A 95 2.17 9.29 0.81
N SER A 96 1.29 9.89 0.01
CA SER A 96 1.30 11.33 -0.28
C SER A 96 1.03 12.18 0.97
N ASN A 97 0.23 11.67 1.91
CA ASN A 97 0.03 12.32 3.20
C ASN A 97 1.28 12.26 4.10
N LEU A 98 2.18 11.28 3.92
CA LEU A 98 3.40 11.20 4.72
C LEU A 98 4.44 12.24 4.29
N LEU A 99 4.43 12.65 3.02
CA LEU A 99 5.34 13.66 2.52
C LEU A 99 5.24 14.95 3.34
N GLY A 100 6.38 15.43 3.82
CA GLY A 100 6.45 16.66 4.61
C GLY A 100 6.09 16.50 6.09
N HIS A 101 5.56 15.35 6.51
CA HIS A 101 5.40 15.03 7.93
C HIS A 101 6.67 14.37 8.49
N SER A 102 6.80 14.39 9.81
CA SER A 102 7.91 13.75 10.52
C SER A 102 7.49 12.38 11.04
N VAL A 103 8.41 11.41 10.96
CA VAL A 103 8.21 10.04 11.42
C VAL A 103 9.28 9.68 12.43
N LEU A 104 8.92 8.86 13.42
CA LEU A 104 9.88 8.38 14.40
C LEU A 104 10.66 7.20 13.82
N VAL A 105 11.98 7.38 13.70
CA VAL A 105 12.89 6.36 13.16
C VAL A 105 13.85 5.91 14.26
N PRO A 106 14.04 4.59 14.46
CA PRO A 106 15.08 4.08 15.34
C PRO A 106 16.47 4.55 14.89
N GLY A 107 17.16 5.28 15.75
CA GLY A 107 18.50 5.78 15.48
C GLY A 107 18.82 7.03 16.29
N ASN A 108 20.03 7.54 16.11
CA ASN A 108 20.58 8.58 16.95
C ASN A 108 21.01 9.84 16.19
N ILE A 109 20.59 10.01 14.94
CA ILE A 109 20.96 11.18 14.13
C ILE A 109 19.68 11.91 13.73
N GLY A 110 19.62 13.20 13.99
CA GLY A 110 18.50 14.04 13.58
C GLY A 110 18.94 15.42 13.17
N ARG A 111 17.97 16.20 12.71
CA ARG A 111 18.10 17.62 12.43
C ARG A 111 17.02 18.38 13.15
N ALA A 112 17.21 19.69 13.29
CA ALA A 112 16.16 20.56 13.78
C ALA A 112 15.02 20.61 12.74
N ASP A 113 13.79 20.64 13.23
CA ASP A 113 12.59 20.84 12.42
C ASP A 113 12.43 22.30 12.00
N GLU A 114 11.32 22.61 11.32
CA GLU A 114 11.03 23.96 10.82
C GLU A 114 10.83 24.99 11.96
N GLU A 115 10.55 24.55 13.19
CA GLU A 115 10.45 25.39 14.38
C GLU A 115 11.80 25.54 15.10
N GLY A 116 12.86 24.90 14.58
CA GLY A 116 14.20 24.92 15.17
C GLY A 116 14.36 23.97 16.35
N GLN A 117 13.48 22.98 16.48
CA GLN A 117 13.46 22.04 17.58
C GLN A 117 13.86 20.64 17.12
N LEU A 118 14.43 19.84 18.01
CA LEU A 118 14.69 18.42 17.74
C LEU A 118 13.92 17.57 18.72
N HIS A 119 13.16 16.59 18.20
CA HIS A 119 12.30 15.73 18.99
C HIS A 119 12.71 14.25 18.88
N GLY A 120 12.55 13.51 19.96
CA GLY A 120 12.78 12.06 19.97
C GLY A 120 12.11 11.35 21.12
N VAL A 121 12.26 10.03 21.13
CA VAL A 121 11.71 9.13 22.14
C VAL A 121 12.78 8.13 22.57
N LEU A 122 12.83 7.85 23.87
CA LEU A 122 13.56 6.74 24.46
C LEU A 122 12.57 5.66 24.89
N ASP A 123 12.83 4.42 24.51
CA ASP A 123 12.08 3.26 25.00
C ASP A 123 12.84 2.65 26.18
N LEU A 124 12.41 2.98 27.40
CA LEU A 124 13.05 2.54 28.63
C LEU A 124 12.47 1.16 29.03
N PRO A 125 13.27 0.08 29.01
CA PRO A 125 12.75 -1.26 29.31
C PRO A 125 12.35 -1.42 30.80
N GLU A 126 13.02 -0.67 31.68
CA GLU A 126 12.84 -0.71 33.13
C GLU A 126 12.98 0.69 33.73
N GLN A 127 12.71 0.83 35.03
CA GLN A 127 12.96 2.09 35.73
C GLN A 127 14.46 2.43 35.72
N THR A 128 14.78 3.67 35.41
CA THR A 128 16.14 4.22 35.45
C THR A 128 16.31 5.09 36.71
N PHE A 129 17.51 5.07 37.27
CA PHE A 129 17.96 5.99 38.32
C PHE A 129 18.64 7.24 37.74
N MET A 130 19.14 7.14 36.52
CA MET A 130 19.74 8.22 35.76
C MET A 130 19.35 8.07 34.30
N THR A 131 19.04 9.17 33.63
CA THR A 131 18.82 9.22 32.19
C THR A 131 19.37 10.53 31.69
N GLN A 132 20.50 10.48 30.99
CA GLN A 132 21.18 11.65 30.47
C GLN A 132 21.23 11.56 28.94
N LEU A 133 20.81 12.63 28.28
CA LEU A 133 20.98 12.82 26.85
C LEU A 133 22.19 13.73 26.62
N THR A 134 23.03 13.35 25.65
CA THR A 134 24.11 14.21 25.17
C THR A 134 24.01 14.36 23.66
N TYR A 135 24.04 15.61 23.21
CA TYR A 135 23.93 16.01 21.83
C TYR A 135 25.31 16.40 21.32
N TYR A 136 25.68 15.86 20.18
CA TYR A 136 26.96 16.07 19.51
C TYR A 136 26.75 16.53 18.08
N ASP A 137 27.68 17.29 17.54
CA ASP A 137 27.77 17.50 16.09
C ASP A 137 28.15 16.16 15.45
N ALA A 138 27.33 15.66 14.52
CA ALA A 138 27.54 14.33 13.94
C ALA A 138 28.81 14.23 13.08
N GLU A 139 29.39 15.36 12.66
CA GLU A 139 30.58 15.42 11.81
C GLU A 139 31.85 15.57 12.64
N THR A 140 31.84 16.49 13.61
CA THR A 140 33.03 16.77 14.43
C THR A 140 33.08 15.95 15.72
N ASN A 141 31.96 15.33 16.14
CA ASN A 141 31.75 14.74 17.46
C ASN A 141 31.99 15.72 18.62
N GLU A 142 31.89 17.02 18.37
CA GLU A 142 31.93 18.03 19.41
C GLU A 142 30.63 18.00 20.22
N LYS A 143 30.74 18.03 21.54
CA LYS A 143 29.57 18.09 22.43
C LYS A 143 28.92 19.46 22.31
N LEU A 144 27.65 19.47 21.90
CA LEU A 144 26.85 20.68 21.73
C LEU A 144 26.03 21.00 22.98
N PHE A 145 25.33 19.99 23.49
CA PHE A 145 24.38 20.15 24.59
C PHE A 145 24.28 18.85 25.40
N SER A 146 23.79 18.94 26.63
CA SER A 146 23.48 17.77 27.44
C SER A 146 22.32 18.09 28.34
N ASP A 147 21.37 17.18 28.37
CA ASP A 147 20.18 17.26 29.19
C ASP A 147 20.15 16.08 30.17
N ASP A 148 19.75 16.35 31.40
CA ASP A 148 19.64 15.34 32.46
C ASP A 148 18.17 15.21 32.84
N LEU A 149 17.56 14.13 32.37
CA LEU A 149 16.16 13.79 32.65
C LEU A 149 15.99 13.14 34.04
N GLY A 150 17.09 12.77 34.69
CA GLY A 150 17.07 12.14 36.00
C GLY A 150 16.45 10.73 35.99
N PRO A 151 15.89 10.28 37.12
CA PRO A 151 15.24 8.98 37.24
C PRO A 151 13.91 8.95 36.47
N MET A 152 13.70 7.91 35.65
CA MET A 152 12.49 7.76 34.85
C MET A 152 11.88 6.36 35.02
N ALA A 153 10.56 6.26 34.88
CA ALA A 153 9.88 4.96 34.88
C ALA A 153 10.08 4.25 33.54
N ALA A 154 9.84 2.93 33.53
CA ALA A 154 9.82 2.16 32.29
C ALA A 154 8.74 2.67 31.32
N GLY A 155 9.01 2.60 30.02
CA GLY A 155 8.12 2.97 28.94
C GLY A 155 8.70 4.00 27.98
N LEU A 156 7.84 4.52 27.11
CA LEU A 156 8.20 5.53 26.12
C LEU A 156 8.30 6.92 26.76
N VAL A 157 9.51 7.48 26.76
CA VAL A 157 9.79 8.83 27.25
C VAL A 157 10.14 9.72 26.07
N GLY A 158 9.36 10.78 25.87
CA GLY A 158 9.68 11.82 24.89
C GLY A 158 10.73 12.81 25.43
N PHE A 159 11.59 13.29 24.55
CA PHE A 159 12.53 14.38 24.81
C PHE A 159 12.52 15.39 23.66
N SER A 160 12.87 16.64 23.96
CA SER A 160 13.00 17.72 22.98
C SER A 160 14.20 18.60 23.29
N TRP A 161 14.83 19.14 22.26
CA TRP A 161 15.81 20.21 22.37
C TRP A 161 15.30 21.42 21.59
N GLU A 162 14.80 22.44 22.31
CA GLU A 162 14.16 23.61 21.71
C GLU A 162 15.12 24.80 21.49
N GLU A 163 16.21 24.86 22.25
CA GLU A 163 17.19 25.95 22.21
C GLU A 163 18.44 25.55 21.41
N ILE A 164 18.25 25.18 20.13
CA ILE A 164 19.37 24.83 19.24
C ILE A 164 20.08 26.11 18.78
N PRO A 165 21.42 26.22 18.93
CA PRO A 165 22.19 27.36 18.45
C PRO A 165 21.95 27.69 16.97
N GLN A 166 21.83 28.98 16.64
CA GLN A 166 21.48 29.44 15.29
C GLN A 166 22.50 29.02 14.21
N ASP A 167 23.78 28.89 14.55
CA ASP A 167 24.81 28.41 13.64
C ASP A 167 24.59 26.96 13.19
N ILE A 168 23.92 26.15 14.02
CA ILE A 168 23.55 24.76 13.72
C ILE A 168 22.29 24.74 12.86
N LEU A 169 21.32 25.62 13.17
CA LEU A 169 20.06 25.77 12.42
C LEU A 169 20.32 26.26 10.99
N ASP A 170 21.11 27.33 10.83
CA ASP A 170 21.40 27.95 9.52
C ASP A 170 22.13 26.98 8.57
N LEU A 171 22.96 26.09 9.12
CA LEU A 171 23.71 25.10 8.37
C LEU A 171 22.96 23.77 8.20
N ASN A 172 21.75 23.63 8.77
CA ASN A 172 20.97 22.39 8.83
C ASN A 172 21.83 21.16 9.17
N LYS A 173 22.64 21.30 10.23
CA LYS A 173 23.62 20.28 10.62
C LYS A 173 22.94 19.02 11.18
N ARG A 174 23.61 17.89 10.98
CA ARG A 174 23.25 16.61 11.60
C ARG A 174 23.71 16.61 13.05
N ILE A 175 22.78 16.28 13.95
CA ILE A 175 23.01 16.20 15.39
C ILE A 175 22.94 14.73 15.79
N LYS A 176 23.99 14.25 16.45
CA LYS A 176 24.05 12.90 17.03
C LYS A 176 23.61 12.94 18.49
N ILE A 177 22.76 12.02 18.92
CA ILE A 177 22.13 12.01 20.23
C ILE A 177 22.45 10.69 20.93
N GLU A 178 23.15 10.75 22.05
CA GLU A 178 23.45 9.57 22.85
C GLU A 178 22.72 9.65 24.18
N ALA A 179 21.93 8.62 24.48
CA ALA A 179 21.32 8.47 25.79
C ALA A 179 22.15 7.50 26.62
N LEU A 180 22.48 7.92 27.85
CA LEU A 180 23.10 7.11 28.87
C LEU A 180 22.10 6.92 30.00
N ILE A 181 21.77 5.67 30.30
CA ILE A 181 20.82 5.31 31.36
C ILE A 181 21.51 4.47 32.42
N ASP A 182 21.02 4.50 33.66
CA ASP A 182 21.42 3.56 34.70
C ASP A 182 20.18 2.92 35.31
N THR A 183 20.02 1.60 35.13
CA THR A 183 18.91 0.80 35.69
C THR A 183 19.28 0.14 37.02
N GLY A 184 20.44 0.48 37.59
CA GLY A 184 21.00 -0.10 38.82
C GLY A 184 22.11 -1.12 38.57
N ASN A 185 22.38 -1.45 37.31
CA ASN A 185 23.48 -2.32 36.88
C ASN A 185 24.71 -1.54 36.38
N GLY A 186 24.68 -0.21 36.50
CA GLY A 186 25.67 0.70 35.96
C GLY A 186 25.19 1.40 34.68
N PRO A 187 25.97 2.38 34.18
CA PRO A 187 25.60 3.15 33.02
C PRO A 187 25.65 2.32 31.73
N GLU A 188 24.55 2.32 30.99
CA GLU A 188 24.36 1.67 29.70
C GLU A 188 23.93 2.69 28.65
N GLN A 189 24.43 2.54 27.42
CA GLN A 189 23.99 3.38 26.30
C GLN A 189 22.73 2.81 25.69
N LEU A 190 21.71 3.65 25.54
CA LEU A 190 20.46 3.31 24.87
C LEU A 190 20.33 4.10 23.57
N SER A 191 19.96 3.42 22.49
CA SER A 191 19.67 4.08 21.22
C SER A 191 18.28 4.72 21.27
N PRO A 192 18.17 6.04 21.06
CA PRO A 192 16.86 6.68 20.95
C PRO A 192 16.19 6.34 19.61
N SER A 193 14.97 6.84 19.44
CA SER A 193 14.33 7.02 18.14
C SER A 193 14.09 8.51 17.93
N ILE A 194 14.37 9.03 16.73
CA ILE A 194 14.33 10.47 16.43
C ILE A 194 13.25 10.74 15.40
N TYR A 195 12.57 11.88 15.55
CA TYR A 195 11.65 12.36 14.52
C TYR A 195 12.43 12.95 13.36
N SER A 196 12.24 12.39 12.17
CA SER A 196 12.88 12.85 10.94
C SER A 196 11.84 13.08 9.84
N LYS A 197 12.08 14.09 9.01
CA LYS A 197 11.15 14.49 7.95
C LYS A 197 11.16 13.47 6.81
N VAL A 198 9.96 13.15 6.31
CA VAL A 198 9.79 12.34 5.09
C VAL A 198 10.02 13.23 3.87
N ILE A 199 11.06 12.90 3.10
CA ILE A 199 11.47 13.62 1.88
C ILE A 199 10.65 13.16 0.68
N SER A 200 10.37 11.86 0.61
CA SER A 200 9.51 11.31 -0.45
C SER A 200 8.80 10.06 0.06
N ALA A 201 7.67 9.77 -0.55
CA ALA A 201 6.96 8.52 -0.33
C ALA A 201 6.61 7.92 -1.69
N SER A 202 6.82 6.62 -1.83
CA SER A 202 6.59 5.89 -3.06
C SER A 202 5.95 4.55 -2.76
N VAL A 203 5.35 3.95 -3.78
CA VAL A 203 4.87 2.57 -3.70
C VAL A 203 5.88 1.70 -4.43
N GLY A 204 6.47 0.76 -3.71
CA GLY A 204 7.47 -0.18 -4.22
C GLY A 204 6.90 -1.07 -5.32
N SER A 205 7.78 -1.47 -6.25
CA SER A 205 7.44 -2.37 -7.34
C SER A 205 7.56 -3.82 -6.89
N GLY A 206 6.45 -4.56 -6.83
CA GLY A 206 6.45 -5.99 -6.44
C GLY A 206 5.05 -6.49 -6.08
N ASP A 207 4.91 -7.79 -5.76
CA ASP A 207 3.62 -8.41 -5.41
C ASP A 207 2.95 -7.81 -4.17
N THR A 208 3.73 -7.25 -3.25
CA THR A 208 3.24 -6.66 -2.00
C THR A 208 3.01 -5.15 -2.04
N LYS A 209 3.40 -4.47 -3.13
CA LYS A 209 3.26 -3.00 -3.35
C LYS A 209 3.38 -2.18 -2.04
N GLN A 210 4.48 -2.39 -1.32
CA GLN A 210 4.74 -1.76 -0.02
C GLN A 210 4.91 -0.24 -0.18
N VAL A 211 4.44 0.52 0.81
CA VAL A 211 4.73 1.96 0.85
C VAL A 211 6.13 2.14 1.43
N LEU A 212 7.00 2.73 0.63
CA LEU A 212 8.37 3.08 0.98
C LEU A 212 8.42 4.58 1.23
N VAL A 213 8.98 4.98 2.36
CA VAL A 213 9.23 6.38 2.72
C VAL A 213 10.73 6.64 2.76
N ASN A 214 11.18 7.63 2.01
CA ASN A 214 12.53 8.14 2.12
C ASN A 214 12.56 9.17 3.26
N VAL A 215 13.29 8.85 4.32
CA VAL A 215 13.41 9.71 5.50
C VAL A 215 14.79 10.38 5.50
N GLU A 216 14.82 11.66 5.85
CA GLU A 216 16.05 12.45 5.92
C GLU A 216 17.10 11.76 6.79
N ASP A 217 18.33 11.65 6.28
CA ASP A 217 19.48 10.97 6.89
C ASP A 217 19.37 9.44 7.10
N TYR A 218 18.20 8.85 6.93
CA TYR A 218 17.95 7.41 7.14
C TYR A 218 17.68 6.61 5.85
N GLY A 219 17.37 7.28 4.74
CA GLY A 219 17.11 6.64 3.46
C GLY A 219 15.73 6.00 3.36
N ASP A 220 15.60 4.99 2.50
CA ASP A 220 14.31 4.32 2.26
C ASP A 220 13.97 3.36 3.39
N LEU A 221 12.83 3.61 4.04
CA LEU A 221 12.26 2.80 5.10
C LEU A 221 10.88 2.29 4.68
N ASP A 222 10.53 1.10 5.16
CA ASP A 222 9.17 0.61 5.06
C ASP A 222 8.31 1.33 6.12
N VAL A 223 7.13 1.81 5.73
CA VAL A 223 6.15 2.43 6.65
C VAL A 223 5.81 1.51 7.83
N SER A 224 5.91 0.19 7.68
CA SER A 224 5.70 -0.75 8.77
C SER A 224 6.81 -0.77 9.83
N SER A 225 8.01 -0.27 9.53
CA SER A 225 9.10 -0.14 10.50
C SER A 225 9.20 1.25 11.13
N ALA A 226 8.49 2.26 10.60
CA ALA A 226 8.40 3.58 11.21
C ALA A 226 7.32 3.59 12.31
N ILE A 227 7.69 3.98 13.53
CA ILE A 227 6.85 3.82 14.72
C ILE A 227 6.07 5.11 14.99
N ASN A 228 4.78 5.14 14.69
CA ASN A 228 3.85 6.25 14.93
C ASN A 228 4.11 7.55 14.15
N PHE A 229 3.02 8.04 13.55
CA PHE A 229 2.91 9.32 12.85
C PHE A 229 2.25 10.33 13.78
N ARG A 230 2.74 11.56 13.84
CA ARG A 230 2.06 12.65 14.56
C ARG A 230 1.52 13.67 13.56
#